data_AF-A0A2N2E0T8-F1
#
_entry.id   AF-A0A2N2E0T8-F1
#
_cell.length_a   1.000
_cell.length_b   1.000
_cell.length_c   1.000
_cell.angle_alpha   90.00
_cell.angle_beta   90.00
_cell.angle_gamma   90.00
#
_symmetry.space_group_name_H-M   'P 1'
#
loop_
_entity.id
_entity.type
_entity.pdbx_description
1 polymer ?
#
loop_
_entity_poly.entity_id
_entity_poly.type
_entity_poly.pdbx_seq_one_letter_code
_entity_poly.pdbx_strand_id
1 'polypeptide(L)'
;MELRNCPECGSVFTYIRTNLCAACLEKDEVDFKKVRTFIVRNRNVGIPKVSEETGISEERIMRYIREGRISVASSNEKIILNCEVCGKSITSGRLCETCTERLSSGLRKQVLEENKKELEEQHKETVTKDEHTPRMHFWKKS
;
A
#
# COMPACT_ATOMS: atom_id res chain seq x y z
N MET A 1 -14.62 18.42 8.07
CA MET A 1 -13.21 18.83 8.25
C MET A 1 -12.86 18.54 9.69
N GLU A 2 -11.98 17.58 9.94
CA GLU A 2 -11.65 17.12 11.31
C GLU A 2 -10.34 17.79 11.74
N LEU A 3 -10.30 18.39 12.94
CA LEU A 3 -9.08 18.94 13.51
C LEU A 3 -8.41 17.89 14.40
N ARG A 4 -7.09 17.77 14.27
CA ARG A 4 -6.27 16.85 15.08
C ARG A 4 -5.02 17.55 15.59
N ASN A 5 -4.40 16.97 16.62
CA ASN A 5 -3.12 17.41 17.13
C ASN A 5 -2.01 16.58 16.48
N CYS A 6 -0.98 17.24 15.96
CA CYS A 6 0.16 16.56 15.36
C CYS A 6 0.94 15.77 16.43
N PRO A 7 1.20 14.46 16.24
CA PRO A 7 1.92 13.65 17.21
C PRO A 7 3.41 14.02 17.32
N GLU A 8 3.98 14.69 16.31
CA GLU A 8 5.40 15.07 16.29
C GLU A 8 5.67 16.45 16.92
N CYS A 9 4.75 17.41 16.80
CA CYS A 9 4.96 18.79 17.28
C CYS A 9 3.83 19.35 18.16
N GLY A 10 2.74 18.59 18.36
CA GLY A 10 1.58 19.00 19.16
C GLY A 10 0.66 20.04 18.51
N SER A 11 1.02 20.60 17.36
CA SER A 11 0.23 21.65 16.70
C SER A 11 -1.13 21.14 16.20
N VAL A 12 -2.17 21.95 16.34
CA VAL A 12 -3.50 21.65 15.78
C VAL A 12 -3.48 21.86 14.27
N PHE A 13 -4.01 20.91 13.51
CA PHE A 13 -4.07 20.96 12.05
C PHE A 13 -5.34 20.28 11.54
N THR A 14 -5.71 20.59 10.29
CA THR A 14 -6.79 19.87 9.62
C THR A 14 -6.31 18.52 9.10
N TYR A 15 -6.99 17.45 9.53
CA TYR A 15 -6.78 16.11 9.00
C TYR A 15 -7.30 16.00 7.56
N ILE A 16 -6.43 15.53 6.65
CA ILE A 16 -6.76 15.26 5.25
C ILE A 16 -6.55 13.77 4.95
N ARG A 17 -5.31 13.28 5.08
CA ARG A 17 -4.94 11.86 4.84
C ARG A 17 -3.90 11.31 5.80
N THR A 18 -3.14 12.17 6.47
CA THR A 18 -2.04 11.77 7.37
C THR A 18 -2.29 12.37 8.74
N ASN A 19 -1.75 11.71 9.77
CA ASN A 19 -1.80 12.22 11.14
C ASN A 19 -0.73 13.29 11.42
N LEU A 20 0.03 13.74 10.43
CA LEU A 20 1.05 14.78 10.57
C LEU A 20 0.55 16.11 10.01
N CYS A 21 0.88 17.20 10.69
CA CYS A 21 0.71 18.54 10.10
C CYS A 21 1.63 18.71 8.88
N ALA A 22 1.32 19.69 8.03
CA ALA A 22 2.07 19.92 6.78
C ALA A 22 3.58 20.11 7.00
N ALA A 23 3.97 20.88 8.02
CA ALA A 23 5.38 21.12 8.34
C ALA A 23 6.12 19.86 8.79
N CYS A 24 5.49 19.03 9.63
CA CYS A 24 6.08 17.76 10.07
C CYS A 24 6.14 16.74 8.94
N LEU A 25 5.14 16.72 8.04
CA LEU A 25 5.15 15.87 6.86
C LEU A 25 6.29 16.25 5.91
N GLU A 26 6.50 17.53 5.66
CA GLU A 26 7.61 18.00 4.83
C GLU A 26 8.97 17.65 5.44
N LYS A 27 9.12 17.85 6.76
CA LYS A 27 10.33 17.43 7.50
C LYS A 27 10.55 15.92 7.40
N ASP A 28 9.50 15.12 7.52
CA ASP A 28 9.56 13.66 7.36
C ASP A 28 10.07 13.25 5.97
N GLU A 29 9.59 13.90 4.91
CA GLU A 29 10.06 13.64 3.55
C GLU A 29 11.54 14.02 3.35
N VAL A 30 11.99 15.13 3.95
CA VAL A 30 13.40 15.55 3.90
C VAL A 30 14.28 14.52 4.64
N ASP A 31 13.87 14.12 5.83
CA ASP A 31 14.59 13.15 6.65
C ASP A 31 14.64 11.77 5.96
N PHE A 32 13.51 11.31 5.43
CA PHE A 32 13.43 10.08 4.64
C PHE A 32 14.41 10.08 3.46
N LYS A 33 14.46 11.17 2.69
CA LYS A 33 15.40 11.31 1.57
C LYS A 33 16.85 11.18 2.03
N LYS A 34 17.24 11.84 3.13
CA LYS A 34 18.60 11.74 3.69
C LYS A 34 18.96 10.30 4.06
N VAL A 35 18.08 9.62 4.81
CA VAL A 35 18.28 8.21 5.21
C VAL A 35 18.42 7.32 3.98
N ARG A 36 17.50 7.45 3.01
CA ARG A 36 17.53 6.66 1.77
C ARG A 36 18.82 6.88 0.99
N THR A 37 19.23 8.13 0.79
CA THR A 37 20.47 8.45 0.07
C THR A 37 21.69 7.87 0.77
N PHE A 38 21.73 7.92 2.09
CA PHE A 38 22.84 7.36 2.87
C PHE A 38 22.90 5.84 2.75
N ILE A 39 21.78 5.14 2.90
CA ILE A 39 21.71 3.66 2.79
C ILE A 39 22.06 3.19 1.37
N VAL A 40 21.63 3.91 0.33
CA VAL A 40 21.94 3.54 -1.06
C VAL A 40 23.44 3.70 -1.37
N ARG A 41 24.09 4.73 -0.81
CA ARG A 41 25.54 4.96 -0.99
C ARG A 41 26.39 4.01 -0.14
N ASN A 42 25.93 3.69 1.07
CA ASN A 42 26.65 2.85 2.02
C ASN A 42 25.92 1.52 2.16
N ARG A 43 26.25 0.58 1.25
CA ARG A 43 25.71 -0.77 1.35
C ARG A 43 26.12 -1.40 2.68
N ASN A 44 25.22 -2.21 3.23
CA ASN A 44 25.43 -3.03 4.43
C ASN A 44 25.58 -2.24 5.74
N VAL A 45 25.13 -0.99 5.79
CA VAL A 45 25.18 -0.17 7.00
C VAL A 45 24.06 -0.53 7.99
N GLY A 46 24.39 -0.60 9.28
CA GLY A 46 23.44 -0.82 10.36
C GLY A 46 22.67 0.44 10.75
N ILE A 47 21.49 0.28 11.34
CA ILE A 47 20.64 1.41 11.78
C ILE A 47 21.36 2.36 12.73
N PRO A 48 22.16 1.90 13.73
CA PRO A 48 22.86 2.80 14.63
C PRO A 48 23.78 3.76 13.87
N LYS A 49 24.49 3.25 12.85
CA LYS A 49 25.39 4.07 12.03
C LYS A 49 24.63 5.03 11.11
N VAL A 50 23.49 4.60 10.55
CA VAL A 50 22.62 5.50 9.78
C VAL A 50 22.11 6.63 10.66
N SER A 51 21.70 6.34 11.90
CA SER A 51 21.23 7.32 12.88
C SER A 51 22.31 8.35 13.21
N GLU A 52 23.52 7.88 13.52
CA GLU A 52 24.69 8.72 13.80
C GLU A 52 25.01 9.69 12.64
N GLU A 53 25.07 9.17 11.41
CA GLU A 53 25.49 9.96 10.24
C GLU A 53 24.40 10.89 9.70
N THR A 54 23.13 10.50 9.84
CA THR A 54 22.01 11.31 9.34
C THR A 54 21.40 12.24 10.40
N GLY A 55 21.71 12.01 11.68
CA GLY A 55 21.12 12.71 12.83
C GLY A 55 19.65 12.40 13.05
N ILE A 56 19.14 11.31 12.46
CA ILE A 56 17.72 10.92 12.52
C ILE A 56 17.60 9.72 13.45
N SER A 57 16.63 9.75 14.35
CA SER A 57 16.48 8.69 15.35
C SER A 57 16.27 7.30 14.72
N GLU A 58 16.82 6.28 15.39
CA GLU A 58 16.65 4.88 15.00
C GLU A 58 15.18 4.47 14.87
N GLU A 59 14.31 5.01 15.72
CA GLU A 59 12.87 4.77 15.66
C GLU A 59 12.25 5.26 14.34
N ARG A 60 12.62 6.45 13.87
CA ARG A 60 12.14 6.97 12.57
C ARG A 60 12.71 6.17 11.41
N ILE A 61 13.98 5.76 11.48
CA ILE A 61 14.59 4.90 10.47
C ILE A 61 13.85 3.55 10.40
N MET A 62 13.57 2.93 11.55
CA MET A 62 12.78 1.70 11.65
C MET A 62 11.37 1.86 11.09
N ARG A 63 10.72 3.01 11.34
CA ARG A 63 9.41 3.33 10.76
C ARG A 63 9.45 3.26 9.24
N TYR A 64 10.44 3.88 8.59
CA TYR A 64 10.56 3.87 7.13
C TYR A 64 10.77 2.45 6.56
N ILE A 65 11.50 1.59 7.28
CA ILE A 65 11.72 0.20 6.86
C ILE A 65 10.44 -0.62 6.99
N ARG A 66 9.70 -0.49 8.11
CA ARG A 66 8.41 -1.18 8.32
C ARG A 66 7.33 -0.74 7.33
N GLU A 67 7.34 0.54 6.96
CA GLU A 67 6.47 1.10 5.92
C GLU A 67 6.84 0.60 4.51
N GLY A 68 7.96 -0.12 4.36
CA GLY A 68 8.44 -0.59 3.07
C GLY A 68 9.02 0.51 2.18
N ARG A 69 9.20 1.72 2.71
CA ARG A 69 9.78 2.87 1.98
C ARG A 69 11.29 2.72 1.81
N ILE A 70 11.95 1.90 2.63
CA ILE A 70 13.37 1.55 2.55
C ILE A 70 13.51 0.02 2.60
N SER A 71 14.29 -0.53 1.67
CA SER A 71 14.68 -1.94 1.69
C SER A 71 16.12 -2.08 2.17
N VAL A 72 16.33 -2.81 3.26
CA VAL A 72 17.67 -3.08 3.82
C VAL A 72 18.12 -4.45 3.32
N ALA A 73 18.43 -4.53 2.03
CA ALA A 73 18.68 -5.81 1.38
C ALA A 73 20.02 -6.48 1.79
N SER A 74 20.91 -5.85 2.57
CA SER A 74 22.26 -6.40 2.76
C SER A 74 23.01 -6.00 4.05
N SER A 75 22.38 -5.47 5.10
CA SER A 75 23.11 -5.16 6.36
C SER A 75 23.47 -6.43 7.15
N ASN A 76 24.76 -6.60 7.44
CA ASN A 76 25.32 -7.72 8.23
C ASN A 76 24.90 -7.68 9.71
N GLU A 77 24.44 -6.53 10.20
CA GLU A 77 23.64 -6.46 11.41
C GLU A 77 22.20 -6.84 11.04
N LYS A 78 21.82 -8.06 11.40
CA LYS A 78 20.49 -8.62 11.14
C LYS A 78 19.45 -7.76 11.85
N ILE A 79 18.90 -6.77 11.16
CA ILE A 79 17.61 -6.19 11.52
C ILE A 79 16.60 -7.31 11.32
N ILE A 80 16.32 -8.07 12.37
CA ILE A 80 15.33 -9.14 12.33
C ILE A 80 13.98 -8.45 12.46
N LEU A 81 13.35 -8.19 11.32
CA LEU A 81 11.92 -7.91 11.30
C LEU A 81 11.20 -9.25 11.28
N ASN A 82 10.07 -9.34 11.98
CA ASN A 82 9.24 -10.53 11.98
C ASN A 82 7.93 -10.21 11.28
N CYS A 83 7.46 -11.12 10.44
CA CYS A 83 6.13 -11.04 9.84
C CYS A 83 5.07 -10.96 10.95
N GLU A 84 4.21 -9.95 10.89
CA GLU A 84 3.15 -9.73 11.90
C GLU A 84 2.11 -10.87 11.94
N VAL A 85 2.03 -11.69 10.87
CA VAL A 85 1.08 -12.81 10.77
C VAL A 85 1.68 -14.15 11.17
N CYS A 86 2.90 -14.45 10.71
CA CYS A 86 3.50 -15.79 10.88
C CYS A 86 4.83 -15.80 11.63
N GLY A 87 5.35 -14.65 12.04
CA GLY A 87 6.59 -14.52 12.79
C GLY A 87 7.88 -14.77 12.00
N LYS A 88 7.82 -15.20 10.73
CA LYS A 88 8.99 -15.43 9.88
C LYS A 88 9.82 -14.16 9.74
N SER A 89 11.15 -14.27 9.77
CA SER A 89 12.06 -13.15 9.52
C SER A 89 11.85 -12.54 8.12
N ILE A 90 11.77 -11.22 8.06
CA ILE A 90 11.65 -10.43 6.82
C ILE A 90 12.74 -9.37 6.76
N THR A 91 13.09 -8.94 5.55
CA THR A 91 14.12 -7.90 5.30
C THR A 91 13.53 -6.51 5.13
N SER A 92 12.21 -6.43 4.87
CA SER A 92 11.46 -5.18 4.73
C SER A 92 9.95 -5.43 4.84
N GLY A 93 9.18 -4.37 5.10
CA GLY A 93 7.72 -4.44 5.20
C GLY A 93 7.21 -5.01 6.52
N ARG A 94 5.90 -5.30 6.58
CA ARG A 94 5.21 -5.87 7.77
C ARG A 94 4.89 -7.37 7.63
N LEU A 95 4.73 -7.83 6.39
CA LEU A 95 4.34 -9.20 6.07
C LEU A 95 5.39 -9.83 5.17
N CYS A 96 5.63 -11.12 5.35
CA CYS A 96 6.44 -11.88 4.41
C CYS A 96 5.69 -12.08 3.09
N GLU A 97 6.43 -12.29 2.01
CA GLU A 97 5.89 -12.49 0.65
C GLU A 97 4.77 -13.54 0.60
N THR A 98 4.94 -14.66 1.30
CA THR A 98 3.91 -15.72 1.40
C THR A 98 2.62 -15.26 2.08
N CYS A 99 2.71 -14.41 3.11
CA CYS A 99 1.52 -13.87 3.79
C CYS A 99 0.84 -12.81 2.92
N THR A 100 1.62 -11.97 2.24
CA THR A 100 1.12 -10.99 1.27
C THR A 100 0.38 -11.65 0.11
N GLU A 101 0.92 -12.73 -0.45
CA GLU A 101 0.26 -13.47 -1.55
C GLU A 101 -1.01 -14.18 -1.08
N ARG A 102 -1.01 -14.77 0.12
CA ARG A 102 -2.22 -15.37 0.71
C ARG A 102 -3.36 -14.35 0.88
N LEU A 103 -3.05 -13.14 1.35
CA LEU A 103 -4.06 -12.08 1.48
C LEU A 103 -4.55 -11.60 0.11
N SER A 104 -3.62 -11.37 -0.82
CA SER A 104 -3.93 -10.87 -2.16
C SER A 104 -4.75 -11.87 -2.98
N SER A 105 -4.43 -13.17 -2.87
CA SER A 105 -5.16 -14.23 -3.57
C SER A 105 -6.58 -14.43 -3.03
N GLY A 106 -6.80 -14.27 -1.72
CA GLY A 106 -8.15 -14.26 -1.13
C GLY A 106 -9.00 -13.13 -1.71
N LEU A 107 -8.46 -11.92 -1.76
CA LEU A 107 -9.15 -10.75 -2.33
C LEU A 107 -9.44 -10.91 -3.83
N ARG A 108 -8.45 -11.34 -4.61
CA ARG A 108 -8.61 -11.58 -6.07
C ARG A 108 -9.74 -12.56 -6.37
N LYS A 109 -9.84 -13.66 -5.60
CA LYS A 109 -10.92 -14.64 -5.79
C LYS A 109 -12.29 -14.03 -5.56
N GLN A 110 -12.46 -13.24 -4.50
CA GLN A 110 -13.74 -12.61 -4.21
C GLN A 110 -14.15 -11.62 -5.30
N VAL A 111 -13.22 -10.78 -5.76
CA VAL A 111 -13.47 -9.80 -6.84
C VAL A 111 -13.82 -10.51 -8.16
N LEU A 112 -13.16 -11.62 -8.50
CA LEU A 112 -13.46 -12.39 -9.71
C LEU A 112 -14.86 -13.02 -9.66
N GLU A 113 -15.27 -13.56 -8.49
CA GLU A 113 -16.60 -14.13 -8.30
C GLU A 113 -17.71 -13.06 -8.35
N GLU A 114 -17.48 -11.88 -7.76
CA GLU A 114 -18.41 -10.75 -7.84
C GLU A 114 -18.57 -10.26 -9.28
N ASN A 115 -17.47 -10.01 -10.00
CA ASN A 115 -17.50 -9.59 -11.40
C ASN A 115 -18.22 -10.62 -12.29
N LYS A 116 -18.03 -11.92 -12.03
CA LYS A 116 -18.71 -12.98 -12.80
C LYS A 116 -20.22 -12.95 -12.60
N LYS A 117 -20.69 -12.75 -11.36
CA LYS A 117 -22.12 -12.63 -11.04
C LYS A 117 -22.74 -11.40 -11.70
N GLU A 118 -22.06 -10.25 -11.66
CA GLU A 118 -22.51 -9.03 -12.33
C GLU A 118 -22.66 -9.22 -13.85
N LEU A 119 -21.69 -9.89 -14.50
CA LEU A 119 -21.75 -10.21 -15.93
C LEU A 119 -22.89 -11.19 -16.26
N GLU A 120 -23.16 -12.16 -15.40
CA GLU A 120 -24.27 -13.11 -15.56
C GLU A 120 -25.65 -12.44 -15.37
N GLU A 121 -25.77 -11.48 -14.45
CA GLU A 121 -26.98 -10.67 -14.27
C GLU A 121 -27.24 -9.74 -15.46
N GLN A 122 -26.20 -9.05 -15.95
CA GLN A 122 -26.32 -8.19 -17.14
C GLN A 122 -26.74 -8.96 -18.40
N HIS A 123 -26.25 -10.20 -18.58
CA HIS A 123 -26.68 -11.05 -19.69
C HIS A 123 -28.13 -11.54 -19.57
N LYS A 124 -28.68 -11.71 -18.36
CA LYS A 124 -30.11 -12.05 -18.20
C LYS A 124 -31.02 -10.87 -18.52
N GLU A 125 -30.61 -9.64 -18.22
CA GLU A 125 -31.39 -8.43 -18.50
C GLU A 125 -31.42 -8.05 -19.99
N THR A 126 -30.40 -8.38 -20.76
CA THR A 126 -30.37 -8.15 -22.22
C THR A 126 -31.21 -9.18 -22.98
N VAL A 127 -31.11 -10.46 -22.62
CA VAL A 127 -31.86 -11.55 -23.28
C VAL A 127 -33.39 -11.39 -23.12
N THR A 128 -33.86 -10.85 -21.99
CA THR A 128 -35.29 -10.66 -21.72
C THR A 128 -35.92 -9.47 -22.46
N LYS A 129 -35.12 -8.52 -22.96
CA LYS A 129 -35.62 -7.34 -23.70
C LYS A 129 -35.82 -7.60 -25.20
N ASP A 130 -35.09 -8.55 -25.78
CA ASP A 130 -35.16 -8.85 -27.22
C ASP A 130 -36.34 -9.75 -27.62
N GLU A 131 -36.97 -10.45 -26.68
CA GLU A 131 -38.13 -11.34 -26.95
C GLU A 131 -39.46 -10.60 -27.21
N HIS A 132 -39.53 -9.27 -27.02
CA HIS A 132 -40.76 -8.48 -27.24
C HIS A 132 -40.84 -7.72 -28.57
N THR A 133 -39.94 -7.98 -29.54
CA THR A 133 -39.98 -7.28 -30.84
C THR A 133 -40.95 -7.99 -31.83
N PRO A 134 -42.09 -7.39 -32.24
CA PRO A 134 -43.01 -8.05 -33.17
C PRO A 134 -42.41 -8.07 -34.58
N ARG A 135 -42.30 -9.26 -35.19
CA ARG A 135 -41.82 -9.45 -36.58
C ARG A 135 -42.75 -8.77 -37.58
N MET A 136 -42.33 -7.63 -38.14
CA MET A 136 -43.01 -7.02 -39.28
C MET A 136 -42.63 -7.72 -40.60
N HIS A 137 -43.63 -8.22 -41.32
CA HIS A 137 -43.48 -8.86 -42.63
C HIS A 137 -43.16 -7.83 -43.73
N PHE A 138 -42.07 -8.05 -44.46
CA PHE A 138 -41.60 -7.20 -45.55
C PHE A 138 -42.25 -7.64 -46.88
N TRP A 139 -43.07 -6.78 -47.50
CA TRP A 139 -43.66 -7.01 -48.82
C TRP A 139 -42.59 -6.87 -49.94
N LYS A 140 -42.40 -7.91 -50.74
CA LYS A 140 -41.61 -7.86 -51.99
C LYS A 140 -42.42 -7.11 -53.05
N LYS A 141 -41.82 -6.09 -53.65
CA LYS A 141 -42.34 -5.39 -54.83
C LYS A 141 -41.25 -5.42 -55.91
N SER A 142 -41.47 -6.23 -56.94
CA SER A 142 -41.01 -6.07 -58.33
C SER A 142 -41.59 -7.19 -59.18
#